data_AF-A0A2N6BMU2-F1
#
_entry.id   AF-A0A2N6BMU2-F1
#
_cell.length_a   1.000
_cell.length_b   1.000
_cell.length_c   1.000
_cell.angle_alpha   90.00
_cell.angle_beta   90.00
_cell.angle_gamma   90.00
#
_symmetry.space_group_name_H-M   'P 1'
#
loop_
_entity.id
_entity.type
_entity.pdbx_description
1 polymer ?
#
loop_
_entity_poly.entity_id
_entity_poly.type
_entity_poly.pdbx_seq_one_letter_code
_entity_poly.pdbx_strand_id
1 'polypeptide(L)'
;MKKLLAVVLMSTFALAGTFAFSASNADAKALFEEKCGLCHSIDRPLAKNKDHEGWKRTVDRMMKKNPGHISEAEAKTITEYLAAERGM
;
A
#
# COMPACT_ATOMS: atom_id res chain seq x y z
N MET A 1 -59.40 9.65 27.64
CA MET A 1 -58.92 9.52 26.25
C MET A 1 -57.40 9.71 26.27
N LYS A 2 -56.59 8.71 26.64
CA LYS A 2 -55.97 7.70 25.75
C LYS A 2 -55.54 8.27 24.40
N LYS A 3 -54.35 8.87 24.33
CA LYS A 3 -53.39 8.63 23.24
C LYS A 3 -51.99 8.62 23.84
N LEU A 4 -51.56 7.41 24.21
CA LEU A 4 -50.17 7.00 24.19
C LEU A 4 -49.65 7.22 22.77
N LEU A 5 -48.54 7.93 22.60
CA LEU A 5 -47.68 7.75 21.43
C LEU A 5 -46.23 7.66 21.90
N ALA A 6 -45.62 6.59 21.43
CA ALA A 6 -44.43 5.96 21.94
C ALA A 6 -43.16 6.79 21.68
N VAL A 7 -42.23 6.67 22.63
CA VAL A 7 -40.80 6.72 22.39
C VAL A 7 -40.46 5.74 21.27
N VAL A 8 -39.97 6.24 20.13
CA VAL A 8 -39.10 5.45 19.26
C VAL A 8 -37.93 6.34 18.83
N LEU A 9 -36.77 5.96 19.35
CA LEU A 9 -35.45 6.32 18.89
C LEU A 9 -35.39 6.23 17.36
N MET A 10 -35.29 7.35 16.65
CA MET A 10 -34.68 7.34 15.32
C MET A 10 -33.25 7.84 15.50
N SER A 11 -32.43 6.91 15.99
CA SER A 11 -30.98 7.00 15.96
C SER A 11 -30.58 7.47 14.57
N THR A 12 -30.04 8.68 14.47
CA THR A 12 -29.37 9.17 13.28
C THR A 12 -28.18 8.24 13.07
N PHE A 13 -28.36 7.30 12.16
CA PHE A 13 -27.35 6.36 11.70
C PHE A 13 -26.27 7.18 10.99
N ALA A 14 -25.33 7.72 11.77
CA ALA A 14 -24.08 8.24 11.25
C ALA A 14 -23.30 7.03 10.72
N LEU A 15 -23.56 6.71 9.45
CA LEU A 15 -22.76 5.78 8.68
C LEU A 15 -21.38 6.43 8.49
N ALA A 16 -20.52 6.29 9.49
CA ALA A 16 -19.09 6.49 9.35
C ALA A 16 -18.57 5.39 8.44
N GLY A 17 -18.84 5.53 7.14
CA GLY A 17 -18.24 4.70 6.11
C GLY A 17 -16.73 4.89 6.20
N THR A 18 -16.04 3.86 6.67
CA THR A 18 -14.59 3.76 6.55
C THR A 18 -14.27 3.79 5.07
N PHE A 19 -13.83 4.94 4.57
CA PHE A 19 -13.25 5.04 3.23
C PHE A 19 -11.99 4.18 3.24
N ALA A 20 -12.11 2.93 2.76
CA ALA A 20 -10.97 2.07 2.52
C ALA A 20 -10.19 2.70 1.36
N PHE A 21 -9.07 3.33 1.68
CA PHE A 21 -8.15 3.85 0.68
C PHE A 21 -7.50 2.65 -0.01
N SER A 22 -8.03 2.26 -1.16
CA SER A 22 -7.45 1.20 -1.97
C SER A 22 -6.31 1.81 -2.79
N ALA A 23 -5.06 1.41 -2.53
CA ALA A 23 -3.93 1.87 -3.31
C ALA A 23 -4.07 1.40 -4.76
N SER A 24 -3.99 2.33 -5.71
CA SER A 24 -3.98 2.03 -7.14
C SER A 24 -2.58 1.64 -7.63
N ASN A 25 -2.48 1.04 -8.83
CA ASN A 25 -1.18 0.75 -9.44
C ASN A 25 -0.35 2.03 -9.69
N ALA A 26 -1.00 3.17 -9.98
CA ALA A 26 -0.30 4.45 -10.12
C ALA A 26 0.33 4.89 -8.79
N ASP A 27 -0.36 4.67 -7.68
CA ASP A 27 0.16 4.98 -6.34
C ASP A 27 1.36 4.09 -5.99
N ALA A 28 1.31 2.81 -6.38
CA ALA A 28 2.41 1.88 -6.16
C ALA A 28 3.66 2.24 -6.97
N LYS A 29 3.50 2.66 -8.24
CA LYS A 29 4.60 3.16 -9.07
C LYS A 29 5.23 4.41 -8.46
N ALA A 30 4.42 5.40 -8.07
CA ALA A 30 4.92 6.63 -7.49
C ALA A 30 5.70 6.37 -6.20
N LEU A 31 5.17 5.50 -5.32
CA LEU A 31 5.86 5.08 -4.10
C LEU A 31 7.20 4.39 -4.41
N PHE A 32 7.25 3.51 -5.40
CA PHE A 32 8.48 2.87 -5.83
C PHE A 32 9.53 3.90 -6.30
N GLU A 33 9.13 4.85 -7.14
CA GLU A 33 10.03 5.88 -7.68
C GLU A 33 10.55 6.80 -6.56
N GLU A 34 9.68 7.25 -5.66
CA GLU A 34 10.03 8.09 -4.52
C GLU A 34 11.03 7.38 -3.59
N LYS A 35 10.72 6.15 -3.18
CA LYS A 35 11.50 5.43 -2.17
C LYS A 35 12.80 4.85 -2.73
N CYS A 36 12.76 4.29 -3.94
CA CYS A 36 13.90 3.57 -4.52
C CYS A 36 14.82 4.46 -5.35
N GLY A 37 14.35 5.64 -5.80
CA GLY A 37 15.15 6.59 -6.55
C GLY A 37 16.13 7.42 -5.71
N LEU A 38 15.97 7.43 -4.39
CA LEU A 38 16.78 8.26 -3.48
C LEU A 38 18.28 7.92 -3.52
N CYS A 39 18.63 6.62 -3.51
CA CYS A 39 20.01 6.18 -3.27
C CYS A 39 20.76 5.74 -4.54
N HIS A 40 20.04 5.33 -5.60
CA HIS A 40 20.59 4.88 -6.87
C HIS A 40 19.50 4.85 -7.94
N SER A 41 19.87 4.77 -9.22
CA SER A 41 18.88 4.70 -10.31
C SER A 41 17.91 3.51 -10.13
N ILE A 42 16.63 3.79 -10.38
CA ILE A 42 15.54 2.81 -10.48
C ILE A 42 15.67 1.88 -11.69
N ASP A 43 16.55 2.19 -12.64
CA ASP A 43 16.84 1.30 -13.77
C ASP A 43 17.44 -0.03 -13.30
N ARG A 44 18.12 -0.07 -12.14
CA ARG A 44 18.75 -1.31 -11.63
C ARG A 44 17.74 -2.41 -11.35
N PRO A 45 16.67 -2.19 -10.56
CA PRO A 45 15.59 -3.17 -10.44
C PRO A 45 14.81 -3.33 -11.74
N LEU A 46 14.53 -2.26 -12.48
CA LEU A 46 13.80 -2.40 -13.75
C LEU A 46 14.59 -3.19 -14.81
N ALA A 47 15.91 -3.32 -14.74
CA ALA A 47 16.69 -4.13 -15.68
C ALA A 47 16.73 -5.64 -15.32
N LYS A 48 15.90 -6.11 -14.40
CA LYS A 48 15.87 -7.52 -13.94
C LYS A 48 14.45 -8.06 -13.96
N ASN A 49 14.31 -9.36 -14.15
CA ASN A 49 13.09 -10.12 -13.89
C ASN A 49 13.32 -11.05 -12.71
N LYS A 50 12.35 -11.14 -11.80
CA LYS A 50 12.40 -12.02 -10.63
C LYS A 50 10.99 -12.45 -10.26
N ASP A 51 10.88 -13.59 -9.58
CA ASP A 51 9.67 -13.98 -8.90
C ASP A 51 9.38 -13.04 -7.71
N HIS A 52 8.16 -13.13 -7.17
CA HIS A 52 7.71 -12.31 -6.05
C HIS A 52 8.67 -12.40 -4.85
N GLU A 53 9.12 -13.61 -4.49
CA GLU A 53 10.05 -13.83 -3.38
C GLU A 53 11.43 -13.21 -3.65
N GLY A 54 11.91 -13.25 -4.90
CA GLY A 54 13.14 -12.58 -5.33
C GLY A 54 13.06 -11.06 -5.23
N TRP A 55 11.89 -10.48 -5.50
CA TRP A 55 11.62 -9.06 -5.28
C TRP A 55 11.55 -8.73 -3.80
N LYS A 56 10.82 -9.52 -3.01
CA LYS A 56 10.72 -9.34 -1.55
C LYS A 56 12.11 -9.30 -0.90
N ARG A 57 12.97 -10.29 -1.18
CA ARG A 57 14.36 -10.31 -0.68
C ARG A 57 15.17 -9.10 -1.11
N THR A 58 14.89 -8.55 -2.29
CA THR A 58 15.56 -7.35 -2.80
C THR A 58 15.16 -6.12 -2.02
N VAL A 59 13.85 -5.92 -1.79
CA VAL A 59 13.30 -4.79 -1.02
C VAL A 59 13.75 -4.85 0.44
N ASP A 60 13.65 -6.04 1.08
CA ASP A 60 14.12 -6.26 2.45
C ASP A 60 15.61 -5.89 2.61
N ARG A 61 16.43 -6.22 1.62
CA ARG A 61 17.86 -5.85 1.62
C ARG A 61 18.05 -4.33 1.50
N MET A 62 17.20 -3.61 0.76
CA MET A 62 17.29 -2.15 0.66
C MET A 62 16.82 -1.47 1.94
N MET A 63 15.77 -1.98 2.59
CA MET A 63 15.36 -1.53 3.94
C MET A 63 16.51 -1.60 4.94
N LYS A 64 17.29 -2.70 4.93
CA LYS A 64 18.46 -2.87 5.80
C LYS A 64 19.59 -1.87 5.53
N LYS A 65 19.69 -1.33 4.32
CA LYS A 65 20.71 -0.34 3.95
C LYS A 65 20.35 1.07 4.38
N ASN A 66 19.06 1.37 4.51
CA ASN A 66 18.58 2.65 5.02
C ASN A 66 17.38 2.42 5.98
N PRO A 67 17.65 2.01 7.23
CA PRO A 67 16.60 1.66 8.19
C PRO A 67 15.61 2.81 8.41
N GLY A 68 14.31 2.50 8.36
CA GLY A 68 13.23 3.47 8.58
C GLY A 68 12.79 4.26 7.34
N HIS A 69 13.52 4.19 6.23
CA HIS A 69 13.15 4.89 4.98
C HIS A 69 11.96 4.27 4.25
N ILE A 70 11.89 2.94 4.26
CA ILE A 70 10.81 2.15 3.71
C ILE A 70 10.19 1.38 4.87
N SER A 71 8.91 1.61 5.13
CA SER A 71 8.12 0.85 6.11
C SER A 71 7.75 -0.53 5.59
N GLU A 72 7.28 -1.43 6.46
CA GLU A 72 6.86 -2.78 6.04
C GLU A 72 5.68 -2.75 5.07
N ALA A 73 4.72 -1.84 5.27
CA ALA A 73 3.59 -1.67 4.37
C ALA A 73 4.02 -1.20 2.99
N GLU A 74 4.88 -0.18 2.92
CA GLU A 74 5.45 0.32 1.67
C GLU A 74 6.30 -0.76 0.97
N ALA A 75 7.07 -1.53 1.73
CA ALA A 75 7.88 -2.63 1.19
C ALA A 75 7.00 -3.70 0.53
N LYS A 76 5.86 -4.04 1.12
CA LYS A 76 4.87 -4.94 0.52
C LYS A 76 4.34 -4.36 -0.79
N THR A 77 3.88 -3.11 -0.79
CA THR A 77 3.37 -2.44 -2.01
C THR A 77 4.41 -2.37 -3.12
N ILE A 78 5.66 -2.03 -2.79
CA ILE A 78 6.77 -1.97 -3.77
C ILE A 78 7.10 -3.37 -4.30
N THR A 79 7.05 -4.41 -3.45
CA THR A 79 7.28 -5.79 -3.88
C THR A 79 6.21 -6.25 -4.86
N GLU A 80 4.94 -5.97 -4.57
CA GLU A 80 3.81 -6.29 -5.45
C GLU A 80 3.92 -5.58 -6.79
N TYR A 81 4.27 -4.29 -6.78
CA TYR A 81 4.53 -3.52 -7.99
C TYR A 81 5.65 -4.12 -8.83
N LEU A 82 6.81 -4.40 -8.23
CA LEU A 82 7.96 -4.97 -8.97
C LEU A 82 7.65 -6.38 -9.50
N ALA A 83 6.89 -7.19 -8.78
CA ALA A 83 6.45 -8.50 -9.24
C ALA A 83 5.43 -8.40 -10.40
N ALA A 84 4.55 -7.40 -10.40
CA ALA A 84 3.62 -7.17 -11.50
C ALA A 84 4.34 -6.67 -12.76
N GLU A 85 5.27 -5.72 -12.62
CA GLU A 85 5.98 -5.11 -13.75
C GLU A 85 7.11 -5.98 -14.29
N ARG A 86 7.83 -6.68 -13.39
CA ARG A 86 9.07 -7.43 -13.67
C ARG A 86 9.05 -8.85 -13.08
N GLY A 87 7.87 -9.45 -13.04
CA GLY A 87 7.68 -10.87 -12.74
C GLY A 87 8.32 -11.79 -13.79
N MET A 88 8.49 -13.06 -13.42
CA MET A 88 8.81 -14.16 -14.33
C MET A 88 7.84 -15.31 -14.10
#